data_AF-A0A2J8A4X8-F1
#
_entry.id   AF-A0A2J8A4X8-F1
#
_cell.length_a   1.000
_cell.length_b   1.000
_cell.length_c   1.000
_cell.angle_alpha   90.00
_cell.angle_beta   90.00
_cell.angle_gamma   90.00
#
_symmetry.space_group_name_H-M   'P 1'
#
loop_
_entity.id
_entity.type
_entity.pdbx_description
1 polymer ?
#
loop_
_entity_poly.entity_id
_entity_poly.type
_entity_poly.pdbx_seq_one_letter_code
_entity_poly.pdbx_strand_id
1 'polypeptide(L)'
;MFTVVIITHIQYFIIVTRLNVDYPTIIGRCQSALSAITGAENYIAWSPTCLFPHLGSAGQSAVQMCFGFMIPCMAAVVVMVCWTLSRCTWASFQPFRSLMHADQSLSLVHQLAVVLIIASFILYPSLCQTALGIFACYTIDSGAGAFRENQQASWPHGYWVRDMQQRCYHGIHRQVYMPIGVASTVAFCLGLPLIYFLLVWRCRHNLKDVFVQIKYGFLYVQYKPRFFWWAAVLQMQTLALVTVQTFGRTVVVLQQAMLLLIVLTTNAAITMTCSPLRFPLIMVLEFLSSAVLSLTVTLSLAFLQESSSFLPSAAAVSGN
;
A
#
# COMPACT_ATOMS: atom_id res chain seq x y z
N MET A 1 19.18 2.65 -6.46
CA MET A 1 19.13 1.17 -6.43
C MET A 1 18.71 0.64 -5.06
N PHE A 2 19.49 0.85 -4.00
CA PHE A 2 19.11 0.40 -2.63
C PHE A 2 17.79 0.98 -2.12
N THR A 3 17.47 2.22 -2.50
CA THR A 3 16.27 2.93 -2.06
C THR A 3 14.97 2.16 -2.37
N VAL A 4 14.85 1.52 -3.54
CA VAL A 4 13.61 0.80 -3.90
C VAL A 4 13.41 -0.41 -3.00
N VAL A 5 14.47 -1.20 -2.74
CA VAL A 5 14.39 -2.38 -1.87
C VAL A 5 14.04 -2.00 -0.43
N ILE A 6 14.61 -0.90 0.08
CA ILE A 6 14.29 -0.39 1.41
C ILE A 6 12.82 0.04 1.48
N ILE A 7 12.35 0.80 0.48
CA ILE A 7 10.95 1.24 0.42
C ILE A 7 10.01 0.04 0.36
N THR A 8 10.27 -0.95 -0.48
CA THR A 8 9.42 -2.15 -0.59
C THR A 8 9.42 -2.97 0.70
N HIS A 9 10.57 -3.11 1.37
CA HIS A 9 10.65 -3.80 2.65
C HIS A 9 9.78 -3.10 3.71
N ILE A 10 9.90 -1.77 3.82
CA ILE A 10 9.11 -0.99 4.76
C ILE A 10 7.61 -1.08 4.44
N GLN A 11 7.24 -0.99 3.16
CA GLN A 11 5.84 -1.12 2.73
C GLN A 11 5.27 -2.49 3.10
N TYR A 12 6.00 -3.57 2.83
CA TYR A 12 5.53 -4.92 3.17
C TYR A 12 5.49 -5.13 4.69
N PHE A 13 6.43 -4.56 5.44
CA PHE A 13 6.39 -4.55 6.89
C PHE A 13 5.15 -3.86 7.45
N ILE A 14 4.80 -2.68 6.92
CA ILE A 14 3.58 -1.95 7.32
C ILE A 14 2.33 -2.77 6.99
N ILE A 15 2.29 -3.42 5.82
CA ILE A 15 1.17 -4.29 5.42
C ILE A 15 1.02 -5.49 6.38
N VAL A 16 2.12 -6.15 6.75
CA VAL A 16 2.12 -7.31 7.64
C VAL A 16 1.73 -6.92 9.07
N THR A 17 2.25 -5.81 9.60
CA THR A 17 1.97 -5.34 10.97
C THR A 17 0.54 -4.78 11.14
N ARG A 18 -0.25 -4.73 10.07
CA ARG A 18 -1.69 -4.39 10.10
C ARG A 18 -2.59 -5.61 10.32
N LEU A 19 -2.02 -6.80 10.50
CA LEU A 19 -2.76 -7.96 10.98
C LEU A 19 -3.41 -7.60 12.33
N ASN A 20 -4.62 -8.07 12.59
CA ASN A 20 -5.35 -7.81 13.83
C ASN A 20 -4.80 -8.67 14.98
N VAL A 21 -3.54 -8.44 15.34
CA VAL A 21 -2.79 -9.08 16.42
C VAL A 21 -2.34 -8.01 17.38
N ASP A 22 -2.40 -8.30 18.68
CA ASP A 22 -1.92 -7.40 19.72
C ASP A 22 -0.39 -7.35 19.73
N TYR A 23 0.18 -6.58 18.81
CA TYR A 23 1.61 -6.36 18.74
C TYR A 23 2.10 -5.52 19.93
N PRO A 24 3.31 -5.78 20.45
CA PRO A 24 3.91 -4.93 21.48
C PRO A 24 4.03 -3.48 20.99
N THR A 25 3.88 -2.54 21.91
CA THR A 25 3.82 -1.09 21.63
C THR A 25 5.02 -0.55 20.85
N ILE A 26 6.19 -1.19 20.98
CA ILE A 26 7.41 -0.85 20.22
C ILE A 26 7.19 -1.04 18.71
N ILE A 27 6.54 -2.13 18.30
CA ILE A 27 6.26 -2.41 16.88
C ILE A 27 5.28 -1.36 16.33
N GLY A 28 4.24 -1.00 17.09
CA GLY A 28 3.30 0.05 16.69
C GLY A 28 3.95 1.42 16.52
N ARG A 29 4.92 1.78 17.38
CA ARG A 29 5.71 3.01 17.24
C ARG A 29 6.61 2.98 16.01
N CYS A 30 7.32 1.88 15.78
CA CYS A 30 8.15 1.68 14.59
C CYS A 30 7.32 1.76 13.31
N GLN A 31 6.17 1.08 13.27
CA GLN A 31 5.24 1.13 12.15
C GLN A 31 4.79 2.57 11.87
N SER A 32 4.43 3.33 12.91
CA SER A 32 3.99 4.72 12.79
C SER A 32 5.09 5.62 12.20
N ALA A 33 6.33 5.50 12.70
CA ALA A 33 7.48 6.25 12.20
C ALA A 33 7.81 5.88 10.74
N LEU A 34 7.84 4.58 10.43
CA LEU A 34 8.13 4.08 9.08
C LEU A 34 7.05 4.46 8.07
N SER A 35 5.78 4.50 8.50
CA SER A 35 4.66 4.96 7.67
C SER A 35 4.80 6.44 7.31
N ALA A 36 5.24 7.27 8.27
CA ALA A 36 5.51 8.69 8.02
C ALA A 36 6.67 8.90 7.04
N ILE A 37 7.75 8.11 7.15
CA ILE A 37 8.94 8.22 6.28
C ILE A 37 8.63 7.81 4.84
N THR A 38 7.88 6.73 4.66
CA THR A 38 7.64 6.17 3.32
C THR A 38 6.42 6.75 2.63
N GLY A 39 5.61 7.54 3.35
CA GLY A 39 4.29 7.97 2.88
C GLY A 39 3.36 6.78 2.57
N ALA A 40 3.73 5.56 3.01
CA ALA A 40 3.08 4.32 2.59
C ALA A 40 1.65 4.20 3.14
N GLU A 41 1.32 4.89 4.25
CA GLU A 41 -0.05 5.09 4.74
C GLU A 41 -0.17 6.39 5.56
N ASN A 42 -1.17 7.22 5.25
CA ASN A 42 -1.39 8.55 5.84
C ASN A 42 -2.29 8.57 7.10
N TYR A 43 -2.79 7.42 7.56
CA TYR A 43 -3.80 7.40 8.64
C TYR A 43 -3.28 7.82 10.02
N ILE A 44 -1.97 7.72 10.26
CA ILE A 44 -1.39 7.96 11.59
C ILE A 44 -0.62 9.28 11.65
N ALA A 45 -0.03 9.76 10.54
CA ALA A 45 0.74 11.01 10.52
C ALA A 45 -0.13 12.26 10.29
N TRP A 46 -1.19 12.16 9.47
CA TRP A 46 -2.17 13.24 9.26
C TRP A 46 -3.47 12.65 8.71
N SER A 47 -4.47 12.44 9.57
CA SER A 47 -5.79 12.00 9.13
C SER A 47 -6.57 13.21 8.56
N PRO A 48 -6.96 13.19 7.28
CA PRO A 48 -7.74 14.29 6.68
C PRO A 48 -9.10 14.50 7.35
N THR A 49 -9.61 13.46 8.03
CA THR A 49 -10.83 13.51 8.82
C THR A 49 -10.72 14.44 10.03
N CYS A 50 -9.52 14.63 10.60
CA CYS A 50 -9.31 15.55 11.72
C CYS A 50 -9.40 17.03 11.32
N LEU A 51 -9.24 17.37 10.04
CA LEU A 51 -9.48 18.73 9.55
C LEU A 51 -10.98 19.08 9.51
N PHE A 52 -11.83 18.07 9.39
CA PHE A 52 -13.28 18.24 9.21
C PHE A 52 -14.07 17.41 10.24
N PRO A 53 -13.89 17.69 11.56
CA PRO A 53 -14.49 16.87 12.61
C PRO A 53 -16.03 16.97 12.66
N HIS A 54 -16.61 18.03 12.11
CA HIS A 54 -18.06 18.28 12.12
C HIS A 54 -18.84 17.43 11.09
N LEU A 55 -18.16 16.74 10.17
CA LEU A 55 -18.82 15.90 9.19
C LEU A 55 -19.28 14.58 9.83
N GLY A 56 -20.48 14.12 9.47
CA GLY A 56 -20.95 12.78 9.81
C GLY A 56 -20.13 11.67 9.12
N SER A 57 -20.43 10.40 9.42
CA SER A 57 -19.63 9.26 8.93
C SER A 57 -19.51 9.21 7.40
N ALA A 58 -20.59 9.51 6.68
CA ALA A 58 -20.59 9.58 5.21
C ALA A 58 -19.69 10.70 4.66
N GLY A 59 -19.65 11.86 5.33
CA GLY A 59 -18.76 12.95 4.95
C GLY A 59 -17.29 12.63 5.25
N GLN A 60 -17.02 11.98 6.38
CA GLN A 60 -15.67 11.56 6.75
C GLN A 60 -15.13 10.49 5.79
N SER A 61 -15.94 9.51 5.39
CA SER A 61 -15.54 8.47 4.44
C SER A 61 -15.26 9.05 3.04
N ALA A 62 -16.05 10.04 2.60
CA ALA A 62 -15.82 10.76 1.36
C ALA A 62 -14.51 11.58 1.40
N VAL A 63 -14.27 12.35 2.47
CA VAL A 63 -13.01 13.09 2.67
C VAL A 63 -11.81 12.14 2.62
N GLN A 64 -11.88 11.02 3.34
CA GLN A 64 -10.81 10.02 3.37
C GLN A 64 -10.50 9.44 1.98
N MET A 65 -11.51 9.22 1.13
CA MET A 65 -11.28 8.79 -0.25
C MET A 65 -10.70 9.86 -1.14
N CYS A 66 -11.25 11.08 -1.09
CA CYS A 66 -10.80 12.19 -1.92
C CYS A 66 -9.32 12.48 -1.67
N PHE A 67 -8.92 12.60 -0.40
CA PHE A 67 -7.51 12.74 -0.05
C PHE A 67 -6.71 11.49 -0.43
N GLY A 68 -7.27 10.30 -0.21
CA GLY A 68 -6.73 9.00 -0.65
C GLY A 68 -6.24 8.99 -2.10
N PHE A 69 -7.09 9.42 -3.03
CA PHE A 69 -6.78 9.45 -4.47
C PHE A 69 -5.95 10.66 -4.90
N MET A 70 -6.05 11.78 -4.18
CA MET A 70 -5.31 13.01 -4.51
C MET A 70 -3.87 13.05 -3.95
N ILE A 71 -3.52 12.13 -3.06
CA ILE A 71 -2.18 12.00 -2.45
C ILE A 71 -1.01 12.09 -3.44
N PRO A 72 -0.93 11.35 -4.56
CA PRO A 72 0.20 11.45 -5.48
C PRO A 72 0.31 12.84 -6.13
N CYS A 73 -0.83 13.48 -6.42
CA CYS A 73 -0.87 14.85 -6.93
C CYS A 73 -0.38 15.85 -5.89
N MET A 74 -0.84 15.72 -4.64
CA MET A 74 -0.40 16.56 -3.52
C MET A 74 1.10 16.41 -3.27
N ALA A 75 1.61 15.17 -3.26
CA ALA A 75 3.04 14.90 -3.12
C ALA A 75 3.84 15.52 -4.26
N ALA A 76 3.38 15.39 -5.51
CA ALA A 76 4.04 16.00 -6.66
C ALA A 76 4.08 17.54 -6.56
N VAL A 77 2.97 18.18 -6.16
CA VAL A 77 2.92 19.63 -5.97
C VAL A 77 3.87 20.07 -4.86
N VAL A 78 3.89 19.39 -3.71
CA VAL A 78 4.78 19.73 -2.60
C VAL A 78 6.25 19.58 -3.01
N VAL A 79 6.61 18.48 -3.70
CA VAL A 79 7.98 18.28 -4.22
C VAL A 79 8.35 19.41 -5.19
N MET A 80 7.45 19.80 -6.09
CA MET A 80 7.69 20.91 -7.02
C MET A 80 7.86 22.24 -6.29
N VAL A 81 7.04 22.54 -5.28
CA VAL A 81 7.16 23.76 -4.46
C VAL A 81 8.49 23.78 -3.72
N CYS A 82 8.82 22.72 -2.99
CA CYS A 82 10.10 22.59 -2.28
C CYS A 82 11.28 22.74 -3.25
N TRP A 83 11.17 22.20 -4.45
CA TRP A 83 12.20 22.31 -5.47
C TRP A 83 12.34 23.71 -6.05
N THR A 84 11.23 24.42 -6.29
CA THR A 84 11.29 25.83 -6.71
C THR A 84 11.88 26.73 -5.63
N LEU A 85 11.51 26.51 -4.36
CA LEU A 85 12.06 27.23 -3.21
C LEU A 85 13.54 26.93 -3.00
N SER A 86 13.96 25.67 -3.18
CA SER A 86 15.36 25.29 -3.08
C SER A 86 16.19 25.86 -4.24
N ARG A 87 15.65 25.95 -5.46
CA ARG A 87 16.32 26.66 -6.56
C ARG A 87 16.55 28.14 -6.24
N CYS A 88 15.61 28.81 -5.59
CA CYS A 88 15.77 30.20 -5.16
C CYS A 88 16.84 30.37 -4.07
N THR A 89 16.97 29.42 -3.13
CA THR A 89 17.98 29.49 -2.06
C THR A 89 19.36 28.98 -2.49
N TRP A 90 19.43 27.99 -3.39
CA TRP A 90 20.66 27.41 -3.93
C TRP A 90 21.34 28.29 -4.98
N ALA A 91 20.63 29.27 -5.55
CA ALA A 91 21.25 30.34 -6.33
C ALA A 91 22.33 31.10 -5.52
N SER A 92 22.24 31.07 -4.18
CA SER A 92 23.22 31.67 -3.28
C SER A 92 24.39 30.75 -2.89
N PHE A 93 24.35 29.45 -3.17
CA PHE A 93 25.36 28.47 -2.71
C PHE A 93 26.05 27.75 -3.89
N GLN A 94 27.35 28.02 -4.07
CA GLN A 94 28.21 27.57 -5.17
C GLN A 94 28.22 26.04 -5.50
N PRO A 95 28.15 25.08 -4.56
CA PRO A 95 28.36 23.66 -4.89
C PRO A 95 27.20 22.98 -5.63
N PHE A 96 26.01 23.59 -5.72
CA PHE A 96 24.83 22.99 -6.36
C PHE A 96 24.55 23.45 -7.81
N ARG A 97 25.41 24.31 -8.37
CA ARG A 97 25.26 24.84 -9.74
C ARG A 97 25.21 23.76 -10.82
N SER A 98 25.94 22.66 -10.62
CA SER A 98 26.03 21.53 -11.57
C SER A 98 24.73 20.74 -11.68
N LEU A 99 24.01 20.57 -10.57
CA LEU A 99 22.68 19.94 -10.54
C LEU A 99 21.63 20.82 -11.24
N MET A 100 21.78 22.15 -11.15
CA MET A 100 20.89 23.13 -11.78
C MET A 100 20.97 23.10 -13.33
N HIS A 101 22.14 22.80 -13.91
CA HIS A 101 22.31 22.73 -15.36
C HIS A 101 21.69 21.47 -16.00
N ALA A 102 21.74 20.33 -15.31
CA ALA A 102 21.03 19.12 -15.76
C ALA A 102 19.50 19.35 -15.79
N ASP A 103 19.03 20.18 -14.86
CA ASP A 103 17.63 20.47 -14.62
C ASP A 103 17.02 21.49 -15.62
N GLN A 104 17.84 22.41 -16.13
CA GLN A 104 17.47 23.37 -17.19
C GLN A 104 17.14 22.71 -18.54
N SER A 105 17.50 21.43 -18.72
CA SER A 105 17.26 20.71 -19.99
C SER A 105 15.83 20.15 -20.13
N LEU A 106 15.04 20.14 -19.06
CA LEU A 106 13.69 19.57 -19.04
C LEU A 106 12.62 20.64 -18.83
N SER A 107 11.60 20.64 -19.69
CA SER A 107 10.41 21.47 -19.50
C SER A 107 9.68 21.11 -18.19
N LEU A 108 9.07 22.11 -17.54
CA LEU A 108 8.34 21.96 -16.27
C LEU A 108 7.28 20.86 -16.32
N VAL A 109 6.59 20.73 -17.46
CA VAL A 109 5.57 19.68 -17.67
C VAL A 109 6.18 18.27 -17.61
N HIS A 110 7.39 18.10 -18.15
CA HIS A 110 8.09 16.82 -18.12
C HIS A 110 8.60 16.50 -16.71
N GLN A 111 9.08 17.50 -15.98
CA GLN A 111 9.49 17.32 -14.59
C GLN A 111 8.31 16.91 -13.71
N LEU A 112 7.16 17.59 -13.85
CA LEU A 112 5.94 17.25 -13.14
C LEU A 112 5.45 15.83 -13.49
N ALA A 113 5.50 15.44 -14.76
CA ALA A 113 5.13 14.08 -15.18
C ALA A 113 6.04 13.01 -14.56
N VAL A 114 7.36 13.22 -14.52
CA VAL A 114 8.31 12.27 -13.91
C VAL A 114 8.08 12.17 -12.40
N VAL A 115 7.92 13.31 -11.71
CA VAL A 115 7.64 13.33 -10.26
C VAL A 115 6.31 12.64 -9.95
N LEU A 116 5.26 12.88 -10.74
CA LEU A 116 3.97 12.23 -10.59
C LEU A 116 4.06 10.71 -10.79
N ILE A 117 4.82 10.26 -11.79
CA ILE A 117 5.05 8.83 -12.04
C ILE A 117 5.79 8.19 -10.85
N ILE A 118 6.83 8.83 -10.33
CA ILE A 118 7.59 8.33 -9.16
C ILE A 118 6.70 8.33 -7.91
N ALA A 119 5.96 9.41 -7.65
CA ALA A 119 5.05 9.51 -6.52
C ALA A 119 3.96 8.42 -6.60
N SER A 120 3.37 8.20 -7.78
CA SER A 120 2.38 7.15 -8.00
C SER A 120 2.97 5.75 -7.83
N PHE A 121 4.24 5.54 -8.19
CA PHE A 121 4.94 4.27 -8.00
C PHE A 121 5.19 3.98 -6.51
N ILE A 122 5.65 4.98 -5.75
CA ILE A 122 5.92 4.85 -4.31
C ILE A 122 4.61 4.72 -3.51
N LEU A 123 3.59 5.50 -3.85
CA LEU A 123 2.31 5.57 -3.13
C LEU A 123 1.29 4.56 -3.65
N TYR A 124 1.72 3.63 -4.50
CA TYR A 124 0.87 2.58 -5.07
C TYR A 124 0.12 1.72 -4.02
N PRO A 125 0.76 1.24 -2.92
CA PRO A 125 0.05 0.47 -1.91
C PRO A 125 -1.14 1.24 -1.31
N SER A 126 -0.95 2.53 -1.02
CA SER A 126 -1.98 3.44 -0.50
C SER A 126 -3.13 3.65 -1.49
N LEU A 127 -2.84 3.82 -2.77
CA LEU A 127 -3.85 3.96 -3.82
C LEU A 127 -4.68 2.67 -3.95
N CYS A 128 -4.01 1.51 -3.95
CA CYS A 128 -4.68 0.21 -4.03
C CYS A 128 -5.53 -0.07 -2.80
N GLN A 129 -5.03 0.20 -1.60
CA GLN A 129 -5.79 0.05 -0.36
C GLN A 129 -7.01 0.99 -0.33
N THR A 130 -6.89 2.18 -0.93
CA THR A 130 -8.02 3.11 -1.04
C THR A 130 -9.08 2.64 -2.02
N ALA A 131 -8.68 2.15 -3.19
CA ALA A 131 -9.60 1.59 -4.17
C ALA A 131 -10.28 0.32 -3.64
N LEU A 132 -9.50 -0.65 -3.14
CA LEU A 132 -10.01 -1.94 -2.65
C LEU A 132 -10.81 -1.78 -1.34
N GLY A 133 -10.49 -0.78 -0.52
CA GLY A 133 -11.19 -0.51 0.74
C GLY A 133 -12.65 -0.09 0.57
N ILE A 134 -13.09 0.25 -0.64
CA ILE A 134 -14.50 0.46 -0.97
C ILE A 134 -15.28 -0.86 -0.90
N PHE A 135 -14.65 -1.98 -1.26
CA PHE A 135 -15.28 -3.29 -1.25
C PHE A 135 -15.14 -4.03 0.09
N ALA A 136 -14.42 -3.45 1.05
CA ALA A 136 -14.21 -4.05 2.36
C ALA A 136 -15.47 -3.94 3.22
N CYS A 137 -16.16 -5.06 3.42
CA CYS A 137 -17.42 -5.17 4.16
C CYS A 137 -17.26 -6.12 5.35
N TYR A 138 -17.64 -5.69 6.55
CA TYR A 138 -17.50 -6.46 7.78
C TYR A 138 -18.86 -6.82 8.38
N THR A 139 -19.04 -8.09 8.74
CA THR A 139 -20.26 -8.56 9.42
C THR A 139 -20.13 -8.31 10.92
N ILE A 140 -20.96 -7.42 11.46
CA ILE A 140 -20.96 -7.07 12.89
C ILE A 140 -21.69 -8.15 13.68
N ASP A 141 -22.97 -8.38 13.35
CA ASP A 141 -23.77 -9.41 14.00
C ASP A 141 -23.98 -10.60 13.07
N SER A 142 -23.44 -11.75 13.47
CA SER A 142 -23.47 -12.99 12.67
C SER A 142 -24.74 -13.82 12.86
N GLY A 143 -25.67 -13.43 13.74
CA GLY A 143 -26.83 -14.27 14.11
C GLY A 143 -26.49 -15.38 15.12
N ALA A 144 -25.19 -15.57 15.41
CA ALA A 144 -24.67 -16.57 16.33
C ALA A 144 -24.21 -15.92 17.63
N GLY A 145 -24.44 -16.56 18.77
CA GLY A 145 -24.04 -16.08 20.09
C GLY A 145 -25.13 -16.20 21.17
N ALA A 146 -24.74 -15.95 22.41
CA ALA A 146 -25.60 -16.08 23.59
C ALA A 146 -26.68 -14.98 23.69
N PHE A 147 -26.49 -13.83 23.04
CA PHE A 147 -27.37 -12.66 23.14
C PHE A 147 -27.95 -12.28 21.78
N ARG A 148 -28.90 -13.08 21.28
CA ARG A 148 -29.51 -12.84 19.96
C ARG A 148 -30.43 -11.61 19.93
N GLU A 149 -31.13 -11.29 21.02
CA GLU A 149 -32.02 -10.12 21.08
C GLU A 149 -31.28 -8.77 20.88
N ASN A 150 -29.98 -8.72 21.16
CA ASN A 150 -29.18 -7.49 21.04
C ASN A 150 -28.53 -7.32 19.66
N GLN A 151 -28.70 -8.28 18.75
CA GLN A 151 -28.11 -8.25 17.41
C GLN A 151 -28.97 -7.46 16.43
N GLN A 152 -28.72 -6.14 16.35
CA GLN A 152 -29.48 -5.22 15.51
C GLN A 152 -28.85 -4.99 14.12
N ALA A 153 -27.56 -5.32 13.95
CA ALA A 153 -26.77 -5.08 12.74
C ALA A 153 -26.48 -6.38 11.98
N SER A 154 -27.52 -7.12 11.60
CA SER A 154 -27.46 -8.46 10.98
C SER A 154 -27.57 -8.47 9.45
N TRP A 155 -27.14 -7.40 8.76
CA TRP A 155 -27.21 -7.34 7.30
C TRP A 155 -26.32 -8.43 6.66
N PRO A 156 -26.84 -9.27 5.74
CA PRO A 156 -26.13 -10.46 5.24
C PRO A 156 -24.82 -10.15 4.52
N HIS A 157 -24.69 -8.96 3.92
CA HIS A 157 -23.46 -8.54 3.25
C HIS A 157 -22.53 -7.69 4.12
N GLY A 158 -22.87 -7.52 5.41
CA GLY A 158 -22.11 -6.70 6.35
C GLY A 158 -22.24 -5.18 6.14
N TYR A 159 -21.45 -4.44 6.90
CA TYR A 159 -21.39 -2.98 6.88
C TYR A 159 -20.06 -2.53 6.32
N TRP A 160 -20.07 -1.38 5.66
CA TRP A 160 -18.89 -0.90 4.95
C TRP A 160 -17.82 -0.40 5.92
N VAL A 161 -16.58 -0.91 5.80
CA VAL A 161 -15.54 -0.69 6.82
C VAL A 161 -15.17 0.79 7.03
N ARG A 162 -15.32 1.63 6.01
CA ARG A 162 -15.04 3.09 6.13
C ARG A 162 -16.24 3.90 6.63
N ASP A 163 -17.45 3.38 6.52
CA ASP A 163 -18.67 3.99 7.04
C ASP A 163 -19.61 2.88 7.52
N MET A 164 -19.48 2.53 8.79
CA MET A 164 -20.24 1.44 9.41
C MET A 164 -21.73 1.76 9.55
N GLN A 165 -22.17 2.99 9.27
CA GLN A 165 -23.60 3.33 9.22
C GLN A 165 -24.24 2.87 7.91
N GLN A 166 -23.44 2.56 6.88
CA GLN A 166 -23.93 2.12 5.58
C GLN A 166 -23.89 0.60 5.41
N ARG A 167 -25.01 0.04 4.94
CA ARG A 167 -25.13 -1.38 4.57
C ARG A 167 -24.39 -1.67 3.28
N CYS A 168 -23.64 -2.77 3.24
CA CYS A 168 -22.91 -3.13 2.02
C CYS A 168 -23.85 -3.51 0.86
N TYR A 169 -23.47 -3.07 -0.35
CA TYR A 169 -24.20 -3.27 -1.61
C TYR A 169 -25.66 -2.79 -1.62
N HIS A 170 -26.04 -1.87 -0.72
CA HIS A 170 -27.37 -1.30 -0.66
C HIS A 170 -27.33 0.25 -0.61
N GLY A 171 -28.40 0.91 -1.04
CA GLY A 171 -28.51 2.37 -1.02
C GLY A 171 -27.37 3.09 -1.73
N ILE A 172 -26.83 4.13 -1.08
CA ILE A 172 -25.77 5.01 -1.61
C ILE A 172 -24.49 4.22 -1.90
N HIS A 173 -24.14 3.25 -1.06
CA HIS A 173 -22.94 2.43 -1.25
C HIS A 173 -22.95 1.71 -2.62
N ARG A 174 -24.10 1.19 -3.05
CA ARG A 174 -24.23 0.55 -4.38
C ARG A 174 -24.25 1.56 -5.53
N GLN A 175 -24.98 2.67 -5.38
CA GLN A 175 -25.23 3.59 -6.50
C GLN A 175 -24.05 4.51 -6.78
N VAL A 176 -23.33 4.93 -5.74
CA VAL A 176 -22.27 5.94 -5.84
C VAL A 176 -20.89 5.31 -5.63
N TYR A 177 -20.70 4.63 -4.50
CA TYR A 177 -19.36 4.17 -4.13
C TYR A 177 -18.90 2.94 -4.91
N MET A 178 -19.79 1.99 -5.23
CA MET A 178 -19.44 0.80 -6.00
C MET A 178 -18.88 1.12 -7.41
N PRO A 179 -19.50 1.98 -8.25
CA PRO A 179 -18.89 2.34 -9.54
C PRO A 179 -17.57 3.12 -9.37
N ILE A 180 -17.43 3.97 -8.34
CA ILE A 180 -16.16 4.63 -8.02
C ILE A 180 -15.09 3.60 -7.64
N GLY A 181 -15.46 2.60 -6.84
CA GLY A 181 -14.59 1.47 -6.47
C GLY A 181 -14.12 0.71 -7.69
N VAL A 182 -15.03 0.32 -8.58
CA VAL A 182 -14.69 -0.42 -9.80
C VAL A 182 -13.79 0.41 -10.70
N ALA A 183 -14.16 1.68 -10.96
CA ALA A 183 -13.37 2.58 -11.78
C ALA A 183 -11.97 2.82 -11.19
N SER A 184 -11.86 3.04 -9.88
CA SER A 184 -10.58 3.27 -9.21
C SER A 184 -9.71 2.01 -9.13
N THR A 185 -10.27 0.82 -8.95
CA THR A 185 -9.53 -0.45 -9.02
C THR A 185 -8.97 -0.68 -10.42
N VAL A 186 -9.77 -0.47 -11.47
CA VAL A 186 -9.30 -0.59 -12.85
C VAL A 186 -8.21 0.45 -13.15
N ALA A 187 -8.43 1.71 -12.77
CA ALA A 187 -7.50 2.79 -13.06
C ALA A 187 -6.17 2.68 -12.29
N PHE A 188 -6.23 2.39 -10.98
CA PHE A 188 -5.04 2.42 -10.11
C PHE A 188 -4.42 1.04 -9.90
N CYS A 189 -5.20 0.01 -9.56
CA CYS A 189 -4.64 -1.32 -9.28
C CYS A 189 -4.15 -2.02 -10.55
N LEU A 190 -4.85 -1.90 -11.67
CA LEU A 190 -4.47 -2.55 -12.93
C LEU A 190 -3.86 -1.56 -13.93
N GLY A 191 -4.40 -0.34 -13.99
CA GLY A 191 -3.95 0.68 -14.93
C GLY A 191 -2.52 1.14 -14.67
N LEU A 192 -2.11 1.39 -13.41
CA LEU A 192 -0.74 1.85 -13.13
C LEU A 192 0.33 0.80 -13.50
N PRO A 193 0.25 -0.48 -13.10
CA PRO A 193 1.20 -1.49 -13.54
C PRO A 193 1.23 -1.64 -15.07
N LEU A 194 0.07 -1.56 -15.73
CA LEU A 194 -0.03 -1.61 -17.20
C LEU A 194 0.63 -0.40 -17.85
N ILE A 195 0.42 0.81 -17.33
CA ILE A 195 1.08 2.04 -17.81
C ILE A 195 2.60 1.91 -17.69
N TYR A 196 3.12 1.45 -16.55
CA TYR A 196 4.55 1.23 -16.38
C TYR A 196 5.10 0.19 -17.35
N PHE A 197 4.37 -0.91 -17.55
CA PHE A 197 4.71 -1.92 -18.55
C PHE A 197 4.77 -1.32 -19.97
N LEU A 198 3.72 -0.61 -20.39
CA LEU A 198 3.62 -0.02 -21.71
C LEU A 198 4.67 1.07 -21.95
N LEU A 199 4.97 1.91 -20.95
CA LEU A 199 6.00 2.95 -21.04
C LEU A 199 7.38 2.34 -21.32
N VAL A 200 7.79 1.33 -20.54
CA VAL A 200 9.09 0.69 -20.75
C VAL A 200 9.08 -0.14 -22.03
N TRP A 201 7.96 -0.79 -22.37
CA TRP A 201 7.81 -1.54 -23.62
C TRP A 201 7.96 -0.66 -24.85
N ARG A 202 7.36 0.54 -24.86
CA ARG A 202 7.48 1.52 -25.95
C ARG A 202 8.93 1.98 -26.11
N CYS A 203 9.66 2.15 -25.01
CA CYS A 203 11.05 2.60 -24.98
C CYS A 203 12.07 1.47 -25.13
N ARG A 204 11.66 0.21 -25.35
CA ARG A 204 12.54 -0.99 -25.32
C ARG A 204 13.74 -0.93 -26.27
N HIS A 205 13.58 -0.27 -27.42
CA HIS A 205 14.63 -0.17 -28.43
C HIS A 205 15.67 0.92 -28.10
N ASN A 206 15.28 1.92 -27.28
CA ASN A 206 16.10 3.08 -26.94
C ASN A 206 16.48 3.11 -25.45
N LEU A 207 16.50 1.97 -24.75
CA LEU A 207 16.79 1.89 -23.31
C LEU A 207 18.19 2.38 -22.91
N LYS A 208 19.12 2.47 -23.87
CA LYS A 208 20.49 2.97 -23.68
C LYS A 208 20.63 4.49 -23.83
N ASP A 209 19.58 5.17 -24.31
CA ASP A 209 19.59 6.62 -24.46
C ASP A 209 19.58 7.31 -23.09
N VAL A 210 20.45 8.31 -22.93
CA VAL A 210 20.63 9.06 -21.68
C VAL A 210 19.34 9.78 -21.30
N PHE A 211 18.61 10.35 -22.28
CA PHE A 211 17.35 11.04 -22.01
C PHE A 211 16.25 10.09 -21.49
N VAL A 212 16.20 8.87 -22.02
CA VAL A 212 15.26 7.83 -21.57
C VAL A 212 15.64 7.32 -20.18
N GLN A 213 16.94 7.15 -19.91
CA GLN A 213 17.44 6.74 -18.60
C GLN A 213 17.16 7.78 -17.50
N ILE A 214 17.28 9.08 -17.80
CA ILE A 214 16.96 10.13 -16.83
C ILE A 214 15.47 10.10 -16.47
N LYS A 215 14.57 9.92 -17.45
CA LYS A 215 13.12 9.95 -17.22
C LYS A 215 12.56 8.66 -16.61
N TYR A 216 12.96 7.51 -17.13
CA TYR A 216 12.36 6.21 -16.82
C TYR A 216 13.35 5.22 -16.21
N GLY A 217 14.62 5.59 -16.04
CA GLY A 217 15.66 4.67 -15.57
C GLY A 217 15.35 4.08 -14.21
N PHE A 218 14.61 4.79 -13.34
CA PHE A 218 14.18 4.25 -12.05
C PHE A 218 13.34 2.97 -12.18
N LEU A 219 12.59 2.80 -13.28
CA LEU A 219 11.74 1.64 -13.53
C LEU A 219 12.53 0.40 -13.99
N TYR A 220 13.65 0.57 -14.70
CA TYR A 220 14.30 -0.57 -15.38
C TYR A 220 15.80 -0.73 -15.14
N VAL A 221 16.54 0.32 -14.75
CA VAL A 221 18.02 0.29 -14.63
C VAL A 221 18.49 -0.73 -13.59
N GLN A 222 17.66 -1.01 -12.58
CA GLN A 222 17.98 -1.98 -11.54
C GLN A 222 17.84 -3.44 -11.95
N TYR A 223 17.14 -3.70 -13.06
CA TYR A 223 16.87 -5.03 -13.56
C TYR A 223 17.80 -5.39 -14.71
N LYS A 224 18.00 -6.70 -14.92
CA LYS A 224 18.70 -7.22 -16.10
C LYS A 224 17.89 -6.85 -17.35
N PRO A 225 18.53 -6.62 -18.51
CA PRO A 225 17.83 -6.26 -19.75
C PRO A 225 16.73 -7.25 -20.18
N ARG A 226 16.84 -8.54 -19.79
CA ARG A 226 15.81 -9.56 -20.02
C ARG A 226 14.51 -9.30 -19.23
N PHE A 227 14.59 -8.60 -18.10
CA PHE A 227 13.50 -8.35 -17.17
C PHE A 227 13.20 -6.84 -17.02
N PHE A 228 13.25 -6.10 -18.13
CA PHE A 228 13.00 -4.64 -18.12
C PHE A 228 11.61 -4.25 -17.58
N TRP A 229 10.64 -5.17 -17.65
CA TRP A 229 9.25 -4.99 -17.22
C TRP A 229 9.01 -5.37 -15.76
N TRP A 230 10.05 -5.74 -15.01
CA TRP A 230 9.92 -6.25 -13.65
C TRP A 230 9.31 -5.24 -12.67
N ALA A 231 9.44 -3.94 -12.91
CA ALA A 231 8.75 -2.93 -12.11
C ALA A 231 7.23 -3.13 -12.09
N ALA A 232 6.62 -3.61 -13.18
CA ALA A 232 5.19 -3.93 -13.20
C ALA A 232 4.88 -5.20 -12.36
N VAL A 233 5.75 -6.21 -12.41
CA VAL A 233 5.63 -7.42 -11.56
C VAL A 233 5.69 -7.07 -10.10
N LEU A 234 6.64 -6.20 -9.71
CA LEU A 234 6.78 -5.73 -8.34
C LEU A 234 5.49 -5.06 -7.83
N GLN A 235 4.81 -4.28 -8.68
CA GLN A 235 3.52 -3.67 -8.32
C GLN A 235 2.40 -4.72 -8.22
N MET A 236 2.40 -5.76 -9.06
CA MET A 236 1.44 -6.87 -8.94
C MET A 236 1.66 -7.70 -7.67
N GLN A 237 2.93 -7.94 -7.29
CA GLN A 237 3.29 -8.60 -6.02
C GLN A 237 2.82 -7.78 -4.81
N THR A 238 2.99 -6.46 -4.88
CA THR A 238 2.50 -5.50 -3.88
C THR A 238 0.97 -5.52 -3.81
N LEU A 239 0.28 -5.54 -4.96
CA LEU A 239 -1.18 -5.61 -5.03
C LEU A 239 -1.72 -6.87 -4.38
N ALA A 240 -1.07 -8.02 -4.55
CA ALA A 240 -1.46 -9.27 -3.91
C ALA A 240 -1.45 -9.14 -2.37
N LEU A 241 -0.40 -8.54 -1.80
CA LEU A 241 -0.29 -8.30 -0.36
C LEU A 241 -1.37 -7.34 0.15
N VAL A 242 -1.58 -6.21 -0.54
CA VAL A 242 -2.61 -5.22 -0.20
C VAL A 242 -4.01 -5.80 -0.31
N THR A 243 -4.25 -6.68 -1.28
CA THR A 243 -5.54 -7.37 -1.45
C THR A 243 -5.84 -8.26 -0.24
N VAL A 244 -4.90 -9.13 0.14
CA VAL A 244 -5.05 -9.98 1.33
C VAL A 244 -5.21 -9.15 2.59
N GLN A 245 -4.48 -8.04 2.73
CA GLN A 245 -4.60 -7.15 3.88
C GLN A 245 -5.98 -6.47 3.95
N THR A 246 -6.50 -6.00 2.82
CA THR A 246 -7.76 -5.24 2.76
C THR A 246 -8.97 -6.13 3.00
N PHE A 247 -9.03 -7.28 2.34
CA PHE A 247 -10.09 -8.27 2.53
C PHE A 247 -9.88 -9.14 3.76
N GLY A 248 -8.65 -9.23 4.26
CA GLY A 248 -8.30 -9.98 5.45
C GLY A 248 -9.09 -9.57 6.70
N ARG A 249 -9.56 -8.31 6.75
CA ARG A 249 -10.42 -7.80 7.83
C ARG A 249 -11.74 -8.54 7.96
N THR A 250 -12.19 -9.24 6.93
CA THR A 250 -13.47 -9.97 6.92
C THR A 250 -13.32 -11.43 7.30
N VAL A 251 -12.09 -11.93 7.43
CA VAL A 251 -11.79 -13.34 7.74
C VAL A 251 -11.15 -13.47 9.11
N VAL A 252 -11.07 -14.71 9.61
CA VAL A 252 -10.38 -15.00 10.86
C VAL A 252 -8.89 -14.68 10.72
N VAL A 253 -8.30 -14.08 11.76
CA VAL A 253 -6.90 -13.60 11.77
C VAL A 253 -5.91 -14.69 11.36
N LEU A 254 -6.12 -15.93 11.82
CA LEU A 254 -5.31 -17.09 11.45
C LEU A 254 -5.29 -17.32 9.93
N GLN A 255 -6.47 -17.30 9.28
CA GLN A 255 -6.59 -17.50 7.83
C GLN A 255 -5.92 -16.34 7.07
N GLN A 256 -6.12 -15.10 7.51
CA GLN A 256 -5.47 -13.92 6.91
C GLN A 256 -3.94 -14.04 6.96
N ALA A 257 -3.39 -14.41 8.12
CA ALA A 257 -1.94 -14.56 8.31
C ALA A 257 -1.36 -15.68 7.42
N MET A 258 -2.05 -16.82 7.29
CA MET A 258 -1.62 -17.89 6.38
C MET A 258 -1.64 -17.44 4.91
N LEU A 259 -2.68 -16.70 4.48
CA LEU A 259 -2.74 -16.13 3.14
C LEU A 259 -1.60 -15.14 2.88
N LEU A 260 -1.28 -14.27 3.85
CA LEU A 260 -0.13 -13.36 3.74
C LEU A 260 1.18 -14.12 3.61
N LEU A 261 1.37 -15.20 4.38
CA LEU A 261 2.57 -16.05 4.30
C LEU A 261 2.69 -16.73 2.92
N ILE A 262 1.58 -17.22 2.36
CA ILE A 262 1.54 -17.79 1.01
C ILE A 262 1.94 -16.73 -0.03
N VAL A 263 1.42 -15.51 0.06
CA VAL A 263 1.77 -14.44 -0.88
C VAL A 263 3.24 -14.02 -0.72
N LEU A 264 3.76 -13.87 0.49
CA LEU A 264 5.17 -13.52 0.73
C LEU A 264 6.12 -14.60 0.19
N THR A 265 5.82 -15.88 0.44
CA THR A 265 6.67 -17.00 -0.02
C THR A 265 6.62 -17.19 -1.54
N THR A 266 5.44 -17.04 -2.16
CA THR A 266 5.31 -17.08 -3.62
C THR A 266 6.00 -15.89 -4.29
N ASN A 267 5.88 -14.68 -3.75
CA ASN A 267 6.61 -13.51 -4.22
C ASN A 267 8.14 -13.75 -4.15
N ALA A 268 8.63 -14.27 -3.03
CA ALA A 268 10.05 -14.61 -2.87
C ALA A 268 10.51 -15.68 -3.88
N ALA A 269 9.71 -16.72 -4.09
CA ALA A 269 10.01 -17.78 -5.05
C ALA A 269 10.07 -17.25 -6.49
N ILE A 270 9.12 -16.40 -6.89
CA ILE A 270 9.09 -15.75 -8.21
C ILE A 270 10.33 -14.88 -8.42
N THR A 271 10.68 -14.05 -7.42
CA THR A 271 11.86 -13.18 -7.50
C THR A 271 13.16 -13.99 -7.57
N MET A 272 13.27 -15.07 -6.79
CA MET A 272 14.47 -15.92 -6.75
C MET A 272 14.65 -16.71 -8.06
N THR A 273 13.57 -17.30 -8.59
CA THR A 273 13.61 -18.07 -9.84
C THR A 273 13.88 -17.18 -11.06
N CYS A 274 13.30 -15.99 -11.11
CA CYS A 274 13.51 -15.07 -12.23
C CYS A 274 14.86 -14.33 -12.15
N SER A 275 15.43 -14.18 -10.94
CA SER A 275 16.71 -13.48 -10.73
C SER A 275 16.79 -12.14 -11.49
N PRO A 276 15.79 -11.24 -11.31
CA PRO A 276 15.56 -10.09 -12.19
C PRO A 276 16.59 -8.97 -11.96
N LEU A 277 17.15 -8.85 -10.76
CA LEU A 277 18.06 -7.79 -10.36
C LEU A 277 19.45 -7.97 -10.98
N ARG A 278 20.09 -6.85 -11.32
CA ARG A 278 21.44 -6.84 -11.92
C ARG A 278 22.53 -7.20 -10.91
N PHE A 279 22.38 -6.76 -9.66
CA PHE A 279 23.37 -6.97 -8.60
C PHE A 279 22.96 -8.10 -7.65
N PRO A 280 23.83 -9.11 -7.41
CA PRO A 280 23.49 -10.25 -6.57
C PRO A 280 23.28 -9.86 -5.10
N LEU A 281 24.02 -8.87 -4.59
CA LEU A 281 23.83 -8.37 -3.21
C LEU A 281 22.40 -7.86 -2.97
N ILE A 282 21.84 -7.11 -3.92
CA ILE A 282 20.48 -6.56 -3.83
C ILE A 282 19.44 -7.70 -3.84
N MET A 283 19.69 -8.75 -4.61
CA MET A 283 18.84 -9.93 -4.67
C MET A 283 18.83 -10.71 -3.35
N VAL A 284 19.99 -10.87 -2.73
CA VAL A 284 20.09 -11.48 -1.39
C VAL A 284 19.38 -10.63 -0.35
N LEU A 285 19.50 -9.30 -0.41
CA LEU A 285 18.78 -8.40 0.49
C LEU A 285 17.25 -8.50 0.33
N GLU A 286 16.75 -8.59 -0.91
CA GLU A 286 15.32 -8.75 -1.17
C GLU A 286 14.79 -10.09 -0.65
N PHE A 287 15.57 -11.17 -0.84
CA PHE A 287 15.26 -12.49 -0.29
C PHE A 287 15.26 -12.49 1.25
N LEU A 288 16.31 -11.93 1.87
CA LEU A 288 16.43 -11.84 3.33
C LEU A 288 15.28 -11.01 3.92
N SER A 289 14.95 -9.89 3.28
CA SER A 289 13.78 -9.06 3.62
C SER A 289 12.49 -9.89 3.64
N SER A 290 12.22 -10.66 2.58
CA SER A 290 11.02 -11.50 2.52
C SER A 290 11.03 -12.63 3.54
N ALA A 291 12.20 -13.20 3.84
CA ALA A 291 12.37 -14.22 4.87
C ALA A 291 12.09 -13.66 6.28
N VAL A 292 12.62 -12.47 6.60
CA VAL A 292 12.37 -11.78 7.88
C VAL A 292 10.87 -11.46 8.03
N LEU A 293 10.21 -10.98 6.97
CA LEU A 293 8.77 -10.71 7.00
C LEU A 293 7.94 -11.99 7.19
N SER A 294 8.31 -13.07 6.51
CA SER A 294 7.65 -14.37 6.65
C SER A 294 7.81 -14.92 8.08
N LEU A 295 9.02 -14.83 8.63
CA LEU A 295 9.29 -15.21 10.02
C LEU A 295 8.51 -14.34 11.01
N THR A 296 8.37 -13.04 10.74
CA THR A 296 7.55 -12.12 11.54
C THR A 296 6.08 -12.57 11.59
N VAL A 297 5.50 -12.96 10.44
CA VAL A 297 4.14 -13.50 10.38
C VAL A 297 4.02 -14.80 11.19
N THR A 298 4.97 -15.72 11.03
CA THR A 298 4.99 -17.00 11.76
C THR A 298 5.08 -16.79 13.27
N LEU A 299 5.94 -15.89 13.74
CA LEU A 299 6.02 -15.54 15.17
C LEU A 299 4.71 -14.92 15.67
N SER A 300 4.08 -14.04 14.87
CA SER A 300 2.78 -13.44 15.21
C SER A 300 1.69 -14.51 15.41
N LEU A 301 1.71 -15.57 14.59
CA LEU A 301 0.79 -16.70 14.71
C LEU A 301 1.02 -17.51 15.99
N ALA A 302 2.27 -17.70 16.41
CA ALA A 302 2.59 -18.40 17.64
C ALA A 302 1.98 -17.69 18.87
N PHE A 303 2.06 -16.35 18.92
CA PHE A 303 1.45 -15.55 20.00
C PHE A 303 -0.08 -15.67 20.03
N LEU A 304 -0.75 -15.72 18.87
CA LEU A 304 -2.20 -15.92 18.81
C LEU A 304 -2.62 -17.29 19.37
N GLN A 305 -1.85 -18.34 19.08
CA GLN A 305 -2.17 -19.68 19.56
C GLN A 305 -2.02 -19.78 21.08
N GLU A 306 -0.98 -19.18 21.65
CA GLU A 306 -0.78 -19.11 23.10
C GLU A 306 -1.98 -18.43 23.79
N SER A 307 -2.40 -17.29 23.24
CA SER A 307 -3.57 -16.53 23.72
C SER A 307 -4.86 -17.37 23.74
N SER A 308 -5.07 -18.17 22.70
CA SER A 308 -6.24 -19.06 22.62
C SER A 308 -6.16 -20.24 23.60
N SER A 309 -4.96 -20.74 23.91
CA SER A 309 -4.77 -21.82 24.89
C SER A 309 -4.93 -21.37 26.35
N PHE A 310 -4.71 -20.08 26.63
CA PHE A 310 -4.95 -19.48 27.96
C PHE A 310 -6.42 -19.14 28.24
N LEU A 311 -7.30 -19.23 27.23
CA LEU A 311 -8.74 -19.19 27.42
C LEU A 311 -9.26 -20.64 27.50
N PRO A 312 -9.31 -21.27 28.69
CA PRO A 312 -9.99 -22.55 28.81
C PRO A 312 -11.45 -22.33 28.42
N SER A 313 -12.00 -23.29 27.66
CA SER A 313 -13.40 -23.40 27.28
C SER A 313 -14.35 -22.79 28.31
N ALA A 314 -14.77 -21.54 28.11
CA ALA A 314 -15.91 -20.93 28.80
C ALA A 314 -17.25 -21.49 28.27
N ALA A 315 -17.26 -22.79 27.95
CA ALA A 315 -18.39 -23.60 27.51
C ALA A 315 -18.59 -24.82 28.42
N ALA A 316 -18.24 -24.68 29.69
CA ALA A 316 -18.59 -25.62 30.76
C ALA A 316 -19.11 -24.87 31.98
N VAL A 317 -20.14 -24.03 31.79
CA VAL A 317 -21.10 -23.70 32.85
C VAL A 317 -22.43 -24.30 32.44
N SER A 318 -22.50 -25.62 32.50
CA SER A 318 -23.75 -26.36 32.66
C SER A 318 -24.08 -26.33 34.15
N GLY A 319 -25.29 -25.93 34.47
CA GLY A 319 -25.79 -25.87 35.84
C GLY A 319 -25.69 -27.19 36.60
N ASN A 320 -25.44 -27.05 37.89
CA ASN A 320 -26.32 -27.51 38.97
C ASN A 320 -26.19 -26.53 40.13
#